data_AF-A0A515KSC1-F1
#
_entry.id   AF-A0A515KSC1-F1
#
_cell.length_a   1.000
_cell.length_b   1.000
_cell.length_c   1.000
_cell.angle_alpha   90.00
_cell.angle_beta   90.00
_cell.angle_gamma   90.00
#
_symmetry.space_group_name_H-M   'P 1'
#
loop_
_entity.id
_entity.type
_entity.pdbx_description
1 polymer ?
#
loop_
_entity_poly.entity_id
_entity_poly.type
_entity_poly.pdbx_seq_one_letter_code
_entity_poly.pdbx_strand_id
1 'polypeptide(L)' 'MSRAVNCAGAILAALAEAQSNLIGRAVVLTDGKAGTVGSVNLDEDHGLRITIDGHDGNWPVSTIKMTAA' A
#
# COMPACT_ATOMS: atom_id res chain seq x y z
N MET A 1 -22.41 24.88 1.83
CA MET A 1 -21.22 24.65 2.69
C MET A 1 -20.29 23.69 1.96
N SER A 2 -19.00 24.04 1.90
CA SER A 2 -17.99 23.51 0.97
C SER A 2 -17.65 22.02 1.20
N ARG A 3 -17.66 21.24 0.12
CA ARG A 3 -17.43 19.77 0.08
C ARG A 3 -15.93 19.39 0.10
N ALA A 4 -15.09 20.23 0.71
CA ALA A 4 -13.63 20.12 0.62
C ALA A 4 -12.89 20.02 1.98
N VAL A 5 -13.59 19.95 3.11
CA VAL A 5 -12.96 19.86 4.45
C VAL A 5 -12.96 18.42 5.03
N ASN A 6 -13.19 17.38 4.21
CA ASN A 6 -13.24 15.99 4.69
C ASN A 6 -12.38 14.98 3.88
N CYS A 7 -11.55 15.44 2.94
CA CYS A 7 -10.76 14.54 2.08
C CYS A 7 -9.39 14.20 2.68
N ALA A 8 -8.68 15.19 3.27
CA ALA A 8 -7.33 14.98 3.80
C ALA A 8 -7.30 14.04 5.02
N GLY A 9 -8.24 14.22 5.96
CA GLY A 9 -8.34 13.33 7.13
C GLY A 9 -8.73 11.91 6.76
N ALA A 10 -9.62 11.74 5.77
CA ALA A 10 -10.01 10.42 5.26
C ALA A 10 -8.83 9.70 4.59
N ILE A 11 -8.01 10.41 3.81
CA ILE A 11 -6.79 9.86 3.19
C ILE A 11 -5.79 9.42 4.26
N LEU A 12 -5.55 10.25 5.29
CA LEU A 12 -4.64 9.90 6.38
C LEU A 12 -5.14 8.70 7.20
N ALA A 13 -6.44 8.61 7.46
CA ALA A 13 -7.03 7.46 8.13
C ALA A 13 -6.88 6.18 7.30
N ALA A 14 -7.15 6.24 6.00
CA ALA A 14 -6.96 5.12 5.09
C ALA A 14 -5.49 4.70 4.99
N LEU A 15 -4.55 5.65 5.01
CA LEU A 15 -3.12 5.35 5.07
C LEU A 15 -2.76 4.61 6.36
N ALA A 16 -3.22 5.09 7.51
CA ALA A 16 -2.94 4.45 8.81
C ALA A 16 -3.52 3.03 8.87
N GLU A 17 -4.73 2.82 8.36
CA GLU A 17 -5.34 1.50 8.24
C GLU A 17 -4.52 0.58 7.32
N ALA A 18 -4.09 1.08 6.16
CA ALA A 18 -3.26 0.32 5.23
C ALA A 18 -1.90 -0.07 5.86
N GLN A 19 -1.25 0.85 6.58
CA GLN A 19 -0.01 0.58 7.30
C GLN A 19 -0.19 -0.53 8.33
N SER A 20 -1.26 -0.48 9.14
CA SER A 20 -1.55 -1.51 10.15
C SER A 20 -1.86 -2.88 9.53
N ASN A 21 -2.49 -2.92 8.35
CA ASN A 21 -2.93 -4.17 7.74
C ASN A 21 -1.86 -4.84 6.89
N LEU A 22 -0.98 -4.05 6.26
CA LEU A 22 -0.05 -4.53 5.23
C LEU A 22 1.38 -4.68 5.73
N ILE A 23 1.90 -3.80 6.59
CA ILE A 23 3.31 -3.87 7.03
C ILE A 23 3.56 -5.21 7.73
N GLY A 24 4.65 -5.87 7.35
CA GLY A 24 5.04 -7.18 7.87
C GLY A 24 4.26 -8.36 7.27
N ARG A 25 3.26 -8.13 6.40
CA ARG A 25 2.60 -9.21 5.66
C ARG A 25 3.51 -9.73 4.56
N ALA A 26 3.49 -11.05 4.38
CA ALA A 26 4.07 -11.70 3.22
C ALA A 26 3.23 -11.40 1.97
N VAL A 27 3.89 -11.20 0.84
CA VAL A 27 3.28 -10.97 -0.46
C VAL A 27 3.91 -11.89 -1.49
N VAL A 28 3.11 -12.34 -2.45
CA VAL A 28 3.57 -13.13 -3.59
C VAL A 28 3.29 -12.32 -4.84
N LEU A 29 4.34 -12.12 -5.65
CA LEU A 29 4.29 -11.40 -6.90
C LEU A 29 3.87 -12.33 -8.04
N THR A 30 3.44 -11.74 -9.16
CA THR A 30 3.02 -12.49 -10.35
C THR A 30 4.15 -13.25 -11.03
N ASP A 31 5.41 -12.88 -10.77
CA ASP A 31 6.61 -13.62 -11.20
C ASP A 31 6.97 -14.80 -10.28
N GLY A 32 6.16 -15.05 -9.24
CA GLY A 32 6.34 -16.14 -8.29
C GLY A 32 7.31 -15.83 -7.14
N LYS A 33 7.91 -14.63 -7.10
CA LYS A 33 8.73 -14.23 -5.95
C LYS A 33 7.87 -13.84 -4.76
N ALA A 34 8.36 -14.17 -3.58
CA ALA A 34 7.78 -13.75 -2.33
C ALA A 34 8.64 -12.67 -1.67
N GLY A 35 8.00 -11.76 -0.95
CA GLY A 35 8.66 -10.75 -0.14
C GLY A 35 7.78 -10.35 1.04
N THR A 36 8.23 -9.37 1.79
CA THR A 36 7.49 -8.83 2.93
C THR A 36 7.24 -7.35 2.70
N VAL A 37 6.04 -6.86 3.02
CA VAL A 37 5.78 -5.42 2.96
C VAL A 37 6.59 -4.70 4.04
N GLY A 38 7.52 -3.85 3.62
CA GLY A 38 8.39 -3.06 4.51
C GLY A 38 7.75 -1.72 4.89
N SER A 39 7.19 -0.97 3.92
CA SER A 39 6.56 0.34 4.19
C SER A 39 5.38 0.61 3.25
N VAL A 40 4.46 1.47 3.72
CA VAL A 40 3.28 1.96 2.98
C VAL A 40 3.21 3.47 3.13
N ASN A 41 3.27 4.19 2.01
CA ASN A 41 3.36 5.65 1.92
C ASN A 41 2.33 6.20 0.92
N LEU A 42 2.10 7.51 0.92
CA LEU A 42 1.37 8.19 -0.15
C LEU A 42 2.34 8.62 -1.26
N ASP A 43 1.91 8.50 -2.51
CA ASP A 43 2.60 9.11 -3.66
C ASP A 43 2.09 10.54 -3.94
N GLU A 44 2.62 11.14 -5.01
CA GLU A 44 2.32 12.51 -5.45
C GLU A 44 0.86 12.73 -5.89
N ASP A 45 0.15 11.65 -6.24
CA ASP A 45 -1.27 11.64 -6.61
C ASP A 45 -2.18 11.18 -5.45
N HIS A 46 -1.63 11.04 -4.23
CA HIS A 46 -2.30 10.47 -3.05
C HIS A 46 -2.70 8.99 -3.19
N GLY A 47 -2.06 8.26 -4.10
CA GLY A 47 -2.12 6.80 -4.18
C GLY A 47 -1.28 6.13 -3.10
N LEU A 48 -1.56 4.86 -2.81
CA LEU A 48 -0.76 4.05 -1.89
C LEU A 48 0.47 3.48 -2.61
N ARG A 49 1.66 3.79 -2.10
CA ARG A 49 2.95 3.25 -2.54
C ARG A 49 3.50 2.29 -1.49
N ILE A 50 3.88 1.09 -1.92
CA ILE A 50 4.34 0.02 -1.03
C ILE A 50 5.76 -0.38 -1.39
N THR A 51 6.59 -0.57 -0.37
CA THR A 51 7.93 -1.16 -0.50
C THR A 51 7.86 -2.62 -0.09
N ILE A 52 8.46 -3.51 -0.88
CA ILE A 52 8.55 -4.94 -0.60
C ILE A 52 10.01 -5.30 -0.38
N ASP A 53 10.32 -5.72 0.84
CA ASP A 53 11.67 -6.16 1.22
C ASP A 53 12.02 -7.46 0.50
N GLY A 54 13.28 -7.57 0.09
CA GLY A 54 13.76 -8.69 -0.73
C GLY A 54 13.46 -8.55 -2.22
N HIS A 55 12.96 -7.38 -2.66
CA HIS A 55 12.65 -7.13 -4.06
C HIS A 55 13.19 -5.78 -4.57
N ASP A 56 14.21 -5.83 -5.44
CA ASP A 56 14.74 -4.64 -6.11
C ASP A 56 13.84 -4.21 -7.30
N GLY A 57 13.57 -2.91 -7.44
CA GLY A 57 12.93 -2.33 -8.63
C GLY A 57 11.75 -1.37 -8.37
N ASN A 58 11.46 -0.50 -9.34
CA ASN A 58 10.29 0.39 -9.34
C ASN A 58 9.19 -0.28 -10.18
N TRP A 59 8.17 -0.82 -9.53
CA TRP A 59 7.12 -1.60 -10.18
C TRP A 59 5.93 -0.72 -10.61
N PRO A 60 5.25 -1.06 -11.71
CA PRO A 60 4.01 -0.41 -12.09
C PRO A 60 2.93 -0.59 -11.02
N VAL A 61 1.91 0.28 -11.05
CA VAL A 61 0.72 0.20 -10.21
C VAL A 61 0.17 -1.23 -10.23
N SER A 62 0.19 -1.90 -9.07
CA SER A 62 -0.16 -3.31 -8.93
C SER A 62 -1.42 -3.47 -8.08
N THR A 63 -2.30 -4.40 -8.45
CA THR A 63 -3.50 -4.73 -7.66
C THR A 63 -3.14 -5.71 -6.55
N ILE A 64 -3.38 -5.30 -5.30
CA ILE A 64 -3.24 -6.20 -4.14
C ILE A 64 -4.49 -7.07 -4.05
N LYS A 65 -4.30 -8.38 -3.94
CA LYS A 65 -5.37 -9.33 -3.60
C LYS A 65 -5.01 -10.01 -2.30
N MET A 66 -5.93 -9.96 -1.34
CA MET A 66 -5.81 -10.75 -0.12
C MET A 66 -6.17 -12.20 -0.45
N THR A 67 -5.27 -13.13 -0.13
CA THR A 67 -5.59 -14.57 -0.15
C THR A 67 -6.06 -14.97 1.24
N ALA A 68 -6.96 -15.96 1.32
CA ALA A 68 -7.33 -16.54 2.60
C ALA A 68 -6.09 -17.16 3.27
N ALA A 69 -6.08 -17.17 4.61
CA ALA A 69 -5.07 -17.85 5.42
C ALA A 69 -5.20 -19.37 5.29
#